data_AF-A0A846QP01-F1
#
_entry.id   AF-A0A846QP01-F1
#
_cell.length_a   1.000
_cell.length_b   1.000
_cell.length_c   1.000
_cell.angle_alpha   90.00
_cell.angle_beta   90.00
_cell.angle_gamma   90.00
#
_symmetry.space_group_name_H-M   'P 1'
#
loop_
_entity.id
_entity.type
_entity.pdbx_description
1 polymer ?
#
loop_
_entity_poly.entity_id
_entity_poly.type
_entity_poly.pdbx_seq_one_letter_code
_entity_poly.pdbx_strand_id
1 'polypeptide(L)'
;MKPLFLIFSLFLLVLVGCKSNPVSSIKENGALVMKIKKKPVLSYQFTTYKAPKGVDPAYARSGFIHPLKTLNGHTLTQIQPKDHYHHYGIWNPWTQVLFENDTIDFWNIGGKQGTVRFAGFTEESKNSYSVLHEHVVLKNGKDKVALNEVQTLTINPLSENQYTIDFTLEYSCAADSPFKILKHRYAGFSLRATEEWNATNSEVISSEINTRDEIDGTTGKWCLVQGELGDDYGGVLLLSHPNNYNFPEPLRVWPEANHDGFIFINFAPTKTTDWLLQPKQTYILKYRLVVNSKKITREEADSLWDTYQETIK
;
A
#
# COMPACT_ATOMS: atom_id res chain seq x y z
N MET A 1 68.27 22.68 37.65
CA MET A 1 67.89 22.07 36.35
C MET A 1 66.51 21.46 36.49
N LYS A 2 65.46 22.06 35.90
CA LYS A 2 64.09 21.52 35.92
C LYS A 2 63.84 20.75 34.61
N PRO A 3 63.26 19.55 34.63
CA PRO A 3 62.95 18.84 33.39
C PRO A 3 61.65 19.40 32.79
N LEU A 4 61.69 19.62 31.48
CA LEU A 4 60.56 20.06 30.66
C LEU A 4 59.78 18.80 30.23
N PHE A 5 58.57 18.60 30.77
CA PHE A 5 57.66 17.56 30.29
C PHE A 5 56.85 18.11 29.11
N LEU A 6 57.14 17.63 27.91
CA LEU A 6 56.32 17.86 26.72
C LEU A 6 55.14 16.88 26.77
N ILE A 7 53.92 17.39 26.97
CA ILE A 7 52.69 16.60 26.85
C ILE A 7 52.28 16.63 25.37
N PHE A 8 52.46 15.50 24.68
CA PHE A 8 51.90 15.29 23.34
C PHE A 8 50.41 14.94 23.50
N SER A 9 49.53 15.90 23.22
CA SER A 9 48.09 15.66 23.19
C SER A 9 47.71 15.01 21.85
N LEU A 10 47.42 13.71 21.88
CA LEU A 10 46.97 12.95 20.72
C LEU A 10 45.47 13.25 20.48
N PHE A 11 45.17 14.11 19.51
CA PHE A 11 43.79 14.35 19.06
C PHE A 11 43.29 13.12 18.28
N LEU A 12 42.48 12.29 18.94
CA LEU A 12 41.77 11.19 18.29
C LEU A 12 40.59 11.78 17.51
N LEU A 13 40.75 11.96 16.19
CA LEU A 13 39.69 12.40 15.30
C LEU A 13 38.68 11.25 15.13
N VAL A 14 37.60 11.25 15.91
CA VAL A 14 36.48 10.32 15.71
C VAL A 14 35.74 10.75 14.44
N LEU A 15 36.08 10.12 13.32
CA LEU A 15 35.29 10.18 12.08
C LEU A 15 33.94 9.53 12.37
N VAL A 16 32.95 10.36 12.69
CA VAL A 16 31.54 9.94 12.67
C VAL A 16 31.21 9.66 11.21
N GLY A 17 31.41 8.41 10.80
CA GLY A 17 31.02 7.93 9.49
C GLY A 17 29.54 8.17 9.31
N CYS A 18 29.19 9.10 8.43
CA CYS A 18 27.81 9.30 7.99
C CYS A 18 27.34 7.97 7.38
N LYS A 19 26.60 7.17 8.14
CA LYS A 19 26.04 5.91 7.62
C LYS A 19 25.14 6.30 6.46
N SER A 20 25.58 5.99 5.24
CA SER A 20 24.80 6.22 4.04
C SER A 20 23.43 5.57 4.22
N ASN A 21 22.34 6.31 4.00
CA ASN A 21 21.00 5.74 3.95
C ASN A 21 21.02 4.56 2.96
N PRO A 22 20.74 3.31 3.41
CA PRO A 22 20.87 2.13 2.56
C PRO A 22 19.76 2.04 1.50
N VAL A 23 18.81 2.98 1.51
CA VAL A 23 17.72 3.07 0.55
C VAL A 23 18.15 3.90 -0.66
N SER A 24 17.75 3.43 -1.84
CA SER A 24 17.96 4.11 -3.11
C SER A 24 16.79 3.84 -4.05
N SER A 25 16.64 4.66 -5.08
CA SER A 25 15.59 4.53 -6.08
C SER A 25 16.16 4.68 -7.50
N ILE A 26 15.55 4.00 -8.46
CA ILE A 26 15.88 4.12 -9.89
C ILE A 26 14.61 3.97 -10.72
N LYS A 27 14.48 4.75 -11.79
CA LYS A 27 13.42 4.57 -12.79
C LYS A 27 13.91 3.61 -13.86
N GLU A 28 13.22 2.49 -14.03
CA GLU A 28 13.53 1.49 -15.05
C GLU A 28 12.23 0.84 -15.54
N ASN A 29 12.13 0.60 -16.85
CA ASN A 29 10.98 -0.06 -17.48
C ASN A 29 9.61 0.56 -17.13
N GLY A 30 9.59 1.88 -16.91
CA GLY A 30 8.37 2.61 -16.60
C GLY A 30 7.83 2.42 -15.18
N ALA A 31 8.67 1.93 -14.27
CA ALA A 31 8.42 1.86 -12.83
C ALA A 31 9.55 2.55 -12.02
N LEU A 32 9.20 3.06 -10.85
CA LEU A 32 10.16 3.55 -9.85
C LEU A 32 10.48 2.39 -8.91
N VAL A 33 11.70 1.84 -9.03
CA VAL A 33 12.18 0.70 -8.26
C VAL A 33 12.94 1.20 -7.05
N MET A 34 12.41 0.91 -5.86
CA MET A 34 13.01 1.22 -4.57
C MET A 34 13.82 0.03 -4.06
N LYS A 35 15.02 0.30 -3.55
CA LYS A 35 16.00 -0.74 -3.15
C LYS A 35 16.50 -0.49 -1.73
N ILE A 36 16.62 -1.55 -0.93
CA ILE A 36 17.33 -1.55 0.37
C ILE A 36 18.62 -2.35 0.21
N LYS A 37 19.78 -1.75 0.52
CA LYS A 37 21.10 -2.39 0.36
C LYS A 37 21.27 -3.00 -1.05
N LYS A 38 20.86 -2.26 -2.09
CA LYS A 38 20.84 -2.65 -3.51
C LYS A 38 19.85 -3.78 -3.90
N LYS A 39 19.12 -4.38 -2.96
CA LYS A 39 18.05 -5.35 -3.25
C LYS A 39 16.74 -4.63 -3.55
N PRO A 40 16.05 -4.90 -4.67
CA PRO A 40 14.73 -4.32 -4.95
C PRO A 40 13.70 -4.83 -3.94
N VAL A 41 12.97 -3.91 -3.32
CA VAL A 41 11.94 -4.23 -2.32
C VAL A 41 10.54 -3.81 -2.76
N LEU A 42 10.45 -2.80 -3.63
CA LEU A 42 9.18 -2.28 -4.12
C LEU A 42 9.35 -1.67 -5.51
N SER A 43 8.36 -1.83 -6.39
CA SER A 43 8.26 -1.07 -7.64
C SER A 43 6.92 -0.35 -7.74
N TYR A 44 6.95 0.95 -7.98
CA TYR A 44 5.77 1.75 -8.27
C TYR A 44 5.62 1.94 -9.78
N GLN A 45 4.55 1.41 -10.35
CA GLN A 45 4.30 1.41 -11.79
C GLN A 45 3.66 2.74 -12.22
N PHE A 46 4.46 3.66 -12.78
CA PHE A 46 3.97 4.98 -13.21
C PHE A 46 3.57 5.03 -14.69
N THR A 47 4.14 4.18 -15.54
CA THR A 47 3.67 4.03 -16.93
C THR A 47 2.53 3.01 -17.01
N THR A 48 1.64 3.17 -17.99
CA THR A 48 0.52 2.24 -18.19
C THR A 48 1.02 0.83 -18.48
N TYR A 49 0.76 -0.08 -17.53
CA TYR A 49 0.93 -1.51 -17.69
C TYR A 49 -0.24 -2.06 -18.52
N LYS A 50 0.08 -2.83 -19.57
CA LYS A 50 -0.92 -3.32 -20.52
C LYS A 50 -1.77 -4.44 -19.91
N ALA A 51 -2.99 -4.59 -20.41
CA ALA A 51 -3.77 -5.81 -20.16
C ALA A 51 -3.02 -7.04 -20.75
N PRO A 52 -3.21 -8.25 -20.18
CA PRO A 52 -2.63 -9.46 -20.76
C PRO A 52 -3.15 -9.71 -22.18
N LYS A 53 -2.38 -10.44 -22.99
CA LYS A 53 -2.78 -10.77 -24.37
C LYS A 53 -4.12 -11.52 -24.37
N GLY A 54 -5.09 -11.03 -25.12
CA GLY A 54 -6.43 -11.62 -25.23
C GLY A 54 -7.43 -11.14 -24.17
N VAL A 55 -7.01 -10.28 -23.25
CA VAL A 55 -7.86 -9.62 -22.25
C VAL A 55 -8.27 -8.23 -22.76
N ASP A 56 -9.45 -7.74 -22.37
CA ASP A 56 -9.92 -6.39 -22.77
C ASP A 56 -8.85 -5.33 -22.41
N PRO A 57 -8.42 -4.50 -23.38
CA PRO A 57 -7.45 -3.42 -23.12
C PRO A 57 -7.84 -2.43 -22.02
N ALA A 58 -9.12 -2.37 -21.64
CA ALA A 58 -9.58 -1.58 -20.49
C ALA A 58 -8.96 -2.01 -19.15
N TYR A 59 -8.39 -3.21 -19.06
CA TYR A 59 -7.59 -3.65 -17.91
C TYR A 59 -6.13 -3.15 -17.95
N ALA A 60 -5.80 -2.17 -18.79
CA ALA A 60 -4.53 -1.46 -18.70
C ALA A 60 -4.59 -0.38 -17.60
N ARG A 61 -3.53 -0.23 -16.81
CA ARG A 61 -3.52 0.70 -15.66
C ARG A 61 -2.11 1.18 -15.30
N SER A 62 -2.01 2.32 -14.64
CA SER A 62 -0.82 2.81 -13.91
C SER A 62 -1.23 3.24 -12.50
N GLY A 63 -0.27 3.65 -11.67
CA GLY A 63 -0.57 4.13 -10.32
C GLY A 63 -0.83 2.99 -9.34
N PHE A 64 0.01 1.96 -9.37
CA PHE A 64 -0.06 0.83 -8.45
C PHE A 64 1.35 0.36 -8.06
N ILE A 65 1.43 -0.44 -7.00
CA ILE A 65 2.69 -1.01 -6.51
C ILE A 65 2.71 -2.51 -6.79
N HIS A 66 3.66 -2.92 -7.62
CA HIS A 66 4.03 -4.31 -7.84
C HIS A 66 5.37 -4.40 -8.58
N PRO A 67 6.28 -5.32 -8.20
CA PRO A 67 6.19 -6.19 -7.03
C PRO A 67 6.46 -5.47 -5.71
N LEU A 68 5.82 -5.93 -4.63
CA LEU A 68 6.31 -5.76 -3.25
C LEU A 68 7.10 -7.01 -2.88
N LYS A 69 8.27 -6.88 -2.25
CA LYS A 69 9.16 -8.01 -1.96
C LYS A 69 9.66 -8.07 -0.53
N THR A 70 9.92 -9.27 -0.02
CA THR A 70 10.69 -9.48 1.22
C THR A 70 12.16 -9.08 1.02
N LEU A 71 12.94 -8.95 2.11
CA LEU A 71 14.40 -8.72 2.01
C LEU A 71 15.18 -9.95 1.49
N ASN A 72 14.53 -11.12 1.49
CA ASN A 72 15.02 -12.35 0.85
C ASN A 72 14.71 -12.39 -0.66
N GLY A 73 13.84 -11.50 -1.16
CA GLY A 73 13.60 -11.30 -2.59
C GLY A 73 12.31 -11.94 -3.13
N HIS A 74 11.53 -12.59 -2.26
CA HIS A 74 10.22 -13.17 -2.61
C HIS A 74 9.19 -12.09 -2.89
N THR A 75 8.32 -12.33 -3.87
CA THR A 75 7.26 -11.39 -4.25
C THR A 75 6.01 -11.67 -3.42
N LEU A 76 5.44 -10.63 -2.81
CA LEU A 76 4.28 -10.72 -1.91
C LEU A 76 2.97 -10.27 -2.56
N THR A 77 3.01 -9.77 -3.79
CA THR A 77 1.84 -9.22 -4.48
C THR A 77 1.69 -9.81 -5.88
N GLN A 78 0.45 -9.89 -6.37
CA GLN A 78 0.13 -10.34 -7.73
C GLN A 78 -0.69 -9.26 -8.47
N ILE A 79 -0.55 -9.19 -9.79
CA ILE A 79 -1.35 -8.31 -10.66
C ILE A 79 -2.04 -9.11 -11.75
N GLN A 80 -3.19 -8.60 -12.21
CA GLN A 80 -3.98 -9.13 -13.33
C GLN A 80 -4.15 -10.67 -13.33
N PRO A 81 -4.46 -11.31 -12.19
CA PRO A 81 -4.69 -12.74 -12.17
C PRO A 81 -5.94 -13.10 -13.00
N LYS A 82 -5.99 -14.34 -13.51
CA LYS A 82 -7.04 -14.78 -14.43
C LYS A 82 -8.46 -14.70 -13.84
N ASP A 83 -8.59 -14.82 -12.52
CA ASP A 83 -9.84 -14.67 -11.80
C ASP A 83 -10.27 -13.19 -11.68
N HIS A 84 -9.33 -12.25 -11.60
CA HIS A 84 -9.58 -10.82 -11.38
C HIS A 84 -8.57 -9.90 -12.09
N TYR A 85 -8.71 -9.71 -13.41
CA TYR A 85 -7.80 -8.86 -14.19
C TYR A 85 -7.70 -7.39 -13.72
N HIS A 86 -8.62 -6.91 -12.88
CA HIS A 86 -8.60 -5.56 -12.32
C HIS A 86 -7.85 -5.45 -10.97
N HIS A 87 -7.18 -6.50 -10.50
CA HIS A 87 -6.36 -6.46 -9.29
C HIS A 87 -4.90 -6.06 -9.62
N TYR A 88 -4.31 -5.17 -8.83
CA TYR A 88 -3.00 -4.56 -9.11
C TYR A 88 -2.09 -4.47 -7.88
N GLY A 89 -1.74 -5.59 -7.27
CA GLY A 89 -0.73 -5.65 -6.20
C GLY A 89 -1.16 -4.85 -4.97
N ILE A 90 -0.63 -3.64 -4.78
CA ILE A 90 -1.20 -2.65 -3.85
C ILE A 90 -1.73 -1.46 -4.64
N TRP A 91 -3.01 -1.16 -4.46
CA TRP A 91 -3.72 -0.07 -5.14
C TRP A 91 -4.92 0.41 -4.32
N ASN A 92 -5.49 1.56 -4.70
CA ASN A 92 -6.48 2.24 -3.88
C ASN A 92 -7.62 2.91 -4.70
N PRO A 93 -8.51 2.15 -5.39
CA PRO A 93 -9.64 2.73 -6.09
C PRO A 93 -10.91 2.72 -5.25
N TRP A 94 -11.83 3.62 -5.60
CA TRP A 94 -13.16 3.70 -5.01
C TRP A 94 -14.19 2.99 -5.89
N THR A 95 -15.16 2.33 -5.27
CA THR A 95 -16.36 1.80 -5.95
C THR A 95 -17.60 2.48 -5.38
N GLN A 96 -18.72 2.41 -6.11
CA GLN A 96 -20.00 3.00 -5.73
C GLN A 96 -19.89 4.49 -5.36
N VAL A 97 -19.34 5.31 -6.25
CA VAL A 97 -19.20 6.75 -6.00
C VAL A 97 -20.31 7.52 -6.68
N LEU A 98 -21.13 8.23 -5.91
CA LEU A 98 -22.06 9.21 -6.45
C LEU A 98 -21.30 10.49 -6.84
N PHE A 99 -21.25 10.77 -8.13
CA PHE A 99 -20.64 11.96 -8.72
C PHE A 99 -21.52 12.49 -9.87
N GLU A 100 -21.96 13.75 -9.77
CA GLU A 100 -22.78 14.42 -10.80
C GLU A 100 -24.02 13.62 -11.25
N ASN A 101 -24.73 13.03 -10.29
CA ASN A 101 -25.93 12.22 -10.46
C ASN A 101 -25.71 10.81 -11.03
N ASP A 102 -24.48 10.42 -11.33
CA ASP A 102 -24.14 9.05 -11.69
C ASP A 102 -23.50 8.32 -10.50
N THR A 103 -23.69 7.00 -10.45
CA THR A 103 -22.88 6.13 -9.57
C THR A 103 -21.78 5.49 -10.41
N ILE A 104 -20.54 5.84 -10.11
CA ILE A 104 -19.34 5.46 -10.86
C ILE A 104 -18.53 4.43 -10.09
N ASP A 105 -18.00 3.45 -10.81
CA ASP A 105 -17.04 2.48 -10.29
C ASP A 105 -15.63 2.71 -10.88
N PHE A 106 -14.67 3.09 -10.03
CA PHE A 106 -13.25 3.26 -10.40
C PHE A 106 -12.40 2.00 -10.15
N TRP A 107 -13.01 0.97 -9.54
CA TRP A 107 -12.41 -0.32 -9.19
C TRP A 107 -12.59 -1.32 -10.34
N ASN A 108 -13.83 -1.55 -10.75
CA ASN A 108 -14.20 -2.53 -11.76
C ASN A 108 -14.04 -1.98 -13.18
N ILE A 109 -12.80 -1.68 -13.58
CA ILE A 109 -12.43 -0.98 -14.83
C ILE A 109 -12.95 -1.63 -16.12
N GLY A 110 -13.29 -2.92 -16.11
CA GLY A 110 -13.96 -3.59 -17.22
C GLY A 110 -15.35 -3.01 -17.54
N GLY A 111 -16.01 -2.38 -16.55
CA GLY A 111 -17.25 -1.63 -16.74
C GLY A 111 -17.08 -0.29 -17.44
N LYS A 112 -15.83 0.19 -17.63
CA LYS A 112 -15.47 1.41 -18.36
C LYS A 112 -16.20 2.67 -17.84
N GLN A 113 -16.55 2.70 -16.55
CA GLN A 113 -17.21 3.83 -15.89
C GLN A 113 -16.20 4.81 -15.30
N GLY A 114 -15.12 4.28 -14.71
CA GLY A 114 -14.05 5.07 -14.15
C GLY A 114 -12.72 4.31 -14.14
N THR A 115 -11.64 5.05 -13.94
CA THR A 115 -10.29 4.50 -13.77
C THR A 115 -9.47 5.39 -12.84
N VAL A 116 -8.33 4.89 -12.37
CA VAL A 116 -7.33 5.71 -11.68
C VAL A 116 -6.04 5.63 -12.48
N ARG A 117 -5.40 6.78 -12.71
CA ARG A 117 -4.14 6.87 -13.45
C ARG A 117 -3.11 7.71 -12.73
N PHE A 118 -1.85 7.37 -12.92
CA PHE A 118 -0.74 8.26 -12.60
C PHE A 118 -0.79 9.53 -13.45
N ALA A 119 -0.64 10.69 -12.81
CA ALA A 119 -0.63 12.00 -13.46
C ALA A 119 0.69 12.78 -13.25
N GLY A 120 1.57 12.35 -12.35
CA GLY A 120 2.90 12.94 -12.20
C GLY A 120 3.57 12.63 -10.87
N PHE A 121 4.89 12.74 -10.83
CA PHE A 121 5.64 12.84 -9.56
C PHE A 121 5.56 14.28 -9.08
N THR A 122 5.26 14.48 -7.79
CA THR A 122 5.28 15.80 -7.15
C THR A 122 6.56 16.00 -6.35
N GLU A 123 7.05 14.94 -5.71
CA GLU A 123 8.31 14.93 -4.96
C GLU A 123 9.01 13.59 -5.09
N GLU A 124 10.35 13.59 -5.07
CA GLU A 124 11.17 12.39 -5.10
C GLU A 124 12.42 12.56 -4.23
N SER A 125 12.72 11.54 -3.43
CA SER A 125 13.95 11.43 -2.65
C SER A 125 14.48 10.00 -2.67
N LYS A 126 15.56 9.73 -1.93
CA LYS A 126 16.18 8.40 -1.93
C LYS A 126 15.28 7.30 -1.36
N ASN A 127 14.49 7.62 -0.33
CA ASN A 127 13.65 6.67 0.40
C ASN A 127 12.17 7.03 0.38
N SER A 128 11.78 8.09 -0.32
CA SER A 128 10.39 8.56 -0.37
C SER A 128 10.04 9.11 -1.75
N TYR A 129 8.77 9.05 -2.11
CA TYR A 129 8.21 9.76 -3.27
C TYR A 129 6.80 10.23 -2.96
N SER A 130 6.35 11.25 -3.70
CA SER A 130 4.96 11.67 -3.78
C SER A 130 4.51 11.70 -5.24
N VAL A 131 3.31 11.19 -5.49
CA VAL A 131 2.72 11.10 -6.83
C VAL A 131 1.28 11.58 -6.82
N LEU A 132 0.88 12.23 -7.91
CA LEU A 132 -0.51 12.56 -8.19
C LEU A 132 -1.17 11.40 -8.94
N HIS A 133 -2.28 10.92 -8.42
CA HIS A 133 -3.25 10.07 -9.09
C HIS A 133 -4.51 10.86 -9.40
N GLU A 134 -5.07 10.61 -10.58
CA GLU A 134 -6.38 11.13 -10.98
C GLU A 134 -7.39 9.98 -10.99
N HIS A 135 -8.49 10.13 -10.26
CA HIS A 135 -9.67 9.27 -10.40
C HIS A 135 -10.56 9.89 -11.49
N VAL A 136 -10.64 9.22 -12.62
CA VAL A 136 -11.22 9.73 -13.87
C VAL A 136 -12.53 9.02 -14.18
N VAL A 137 -13.60 9.79 -14.35
CA VAL A 137 -14.88 9.32 -14.87
C VAL A 137 -14.76 9.21 -16.39
N LEU A 138 -15.17 8.06 -16.92
CA LEU A 138 -15.17 7.73 -18.34
C LEU A 138 -16.61 7.72 -18.83
N LYS A 139 -17.04 8.77 -19.54
CA LYS A 139 -18.42 8.88 -20.02
C LYS A 139 -18.47 9.45 -21.43
N ASN A 140 -19.15 8.74 -22.34
CA ASN A 140 -19.38 9.18 -23.73
C ASN A 140 -18.08 9.60 -24.47
N GLY A 141 -17.00 8.85 -24.27
CA GLY A 141 -15.69 9.13 -24.88
C GLY A 141 -14.98 10.38 -24.32
N LYS A 142 -15.44 10.91 -23.19
CA LYS A 142 -14.81 12.03 -22.48
C LYS A 142 -14.32 11.56 -21.11
N ASP A 143 -13.11 11.99 -20.80
CA ASP A 143 -12.48 11.84 -19.50
C ASP A 143 -12.81 13.09 -18.66
N LYS A 144 -13.25 12.89 -17.43
CA LYS A 144 -13.38 13.95 -16.44
C LYS A 144 -12.75 13.53 -15.12
N VAL A 145 -11.77 14.29 -14.65
CA VAL A 145 -11.16 14.05 -13.34
C VAL A 145 -12.17 14.43 -12.26
N ALA A 146 -12.51 13.48 -11.38
CA ALA A 146 -13.43 13.68 -10.29
C ALA A 146 -12.71 13.88 -8.95
N LEU A 147 -11.60 13.19 -8.74
CA LEU A 147 -10.80 13.26 -7.52
C LEU A 147 -9.31 13.26 -7.85
N ASN A 148 -8.56 14.10 -7.15
CA ASN A 148 -7.11 14.04 -7.09
C ASN A 148 -6.70 13.32 -5.81
N GLU A 149 -5.76 12.38 -5.92
CA GLU A 149 -5.12 11.70 -4.80
C GLU A 149 -3.61 11.96 -4.86
N VAL A 150 -3.05 12.63 -3.85
CA VAL A 150 -1.60 12.67 -3.66
C VAL A 150 -1.22 11.52 -2.75
N GLN A 151 -0.52 10.53 -3.31
CA GLN A 151 0.03 9.42 -2.55
C GLN A 151 1.50 9.71 -2.25
N THR A 152 1.82 9.83 -0.96
CA THR A 152 3.18 9.91 -0.45
C THR A 152 3.57 8.58 0.18
N LEU A 153 4.71 8.04 -0.22
CA LEU A 153 5.26 6.77 0.27
C LEU A 153 6.67 6.98 0.83
N THR A 154 6.96 6.46 2.02
CA THR A 154 8.33 6.44 2.59
C THR A 154 8.74 5.05 3.04
N ILE A 155 9.95 4.61 2.70
CA ILE A 155 10.52 3.31 3.09
C ILE A 155 11.55 3.50 4.20
N ASN A 156 11.44 2.70 5.27
CA ASN A 156 12.38 2.70 6.39
C ASN A 156 12.84 1.27 6.71
N PRO A 157 14.14 0.95 6.60
CA PRO A 157 14.68 -0.31 7.13
C PRO A 157 14.42 -0.39 8.63
N LEU A 158 13.90 -1.52 9.11
CA LEU A 158 13.55 -1.72 10.53
C LEU A 158 14.51 -2.70 11.21
N SER A 159 14.81 -3.82 10.56
CA SER A 159 15.74 -4.84 11.06
C SER A 159 16.40 -5.58 9.89
N GLU A 160 17.12 -6.67 10.16
CA GLU A 160 17.68 -7.51 9.09
C GLU A 160 16.60 -8.24 8.26
N ASN A 161 15.42 -8.47 8.85
CA ASN A 161 14.33 -9.21 8.22
C ASN A 161 13.10 -8.34 7.92
N GLN A 162 13.11 -7.07 8.33
CA GLN A 162 11.94 -6.20 8.26
C GLN A 162 12.27 -4.81 7.72
N TYR A 163 11.28 -4.23 7.05
CA TYR A 163 11.24 -2.81 6.72
C TYR A 163 9.80 -2.32 6.73
N THR A 164 9.61 -1.01 6.90
CA THR A 164 8.29 -0.38 6.85
C THR A 164 8.11 0.42 5.59
N ILE A 165 6.84 0.55 5.19
CA ILE A 165 6.38 1.46 4.15
C ILE A 165 5.26 2.31 4.75
N ASP A 166 5.49 3.61 4.84
CA ASP A 166 4.50 4.58 5.31
C ASP A 166 3.78 5.22 4.13
N PHE A 167 2.46 5.21 4.16
CA PHE A 167 1.57 5.83 3.17
C PHE A 167 0.83 7.00 3.79
N THR A 168 0.78 8.12 3.07
CA THR A 168 -0.20 9.19 3.25
C THR A 168 -0.94 9.38 1.93
N LEU A 169 -2.27 9.28 1.96
CA LEU A 169 -3.16 9.43 0.81
C LEU A 169 -4.02 10.67 1.04
N GLU A 170 -3.77 11.73 0.28
CA GLU A 170 -4.48 13.00 0.41
C GLU A 170 -5.44 13.20 -0.76
N TYR A 171 -6.74 13.32 -0.47
CA TYR A 171 -7.78 13.47 -1.47
C TYR A 171 -8.30 14.90 -1.52
N SER A 172 -8.53 15.38 -2.74
CA SER A 172 -9.24 16.64 -3.01
C SER A 172 -10.12 16.47 -4.24
N CYS A 173 -11.35 17.00 -4.19
CA CYS A 173 -12.22 17.01 -5.37
C CYS A 173 -11.56 17.83 -6.48
N ALA A 174 -11.47 17.24 -7.69
CA ALA A 174 -10.94 17.93 -8.86
C ALA A 174 -11.98 18.82 -9.55
N ALA A 175 -13.26 18.61 -9.24
CA ALA A 175 -14.39 19.39 -9.70
C ALA A 175 -15.07 20.14 -8.54
N ASP A 176 -15.94 21.11 -8.88
CA ASP A 176 -16.82 21.78 -7.91
C ASP A 176 -17.98 20.90 -7.42
N SER A 177 -18.03 19.65 -7.88
CA SER A 177 -19.02 18.65 -7.48
C SER A 177 -18.50 17.78 -6.33
N PRO A 178 -19.34 17.42 -5.35
CA PRO A 178 -18.92 16.51 -4.29
C PRO A 178 -18.60 15.11 -4.83
N PHE A 179 -17.67 14.42 -4.17
CA PHE A 179 -17.32 13.04 -4.43
C PHE A 179 -17.81 12.19 -3.26
N LYS A 180 -18.98 11.55 -3.42
CA LYS A 180 -19.61 10.80 -2.33
C LYS A 180 -19.41 9.30 -2.54
N ILE A 181 -18.52 8.70 -1.76
CA ILE A 181 -18.30 7.26 -1.74
C ILE A 181 -19.45 6.64 -0.94
N LEU A 182 -20.30 5.86 -1.58
CA LEU A 182 -21.44 5.22 -0.95
C LEU A 182 -20.99 3.97 -0.19
N LYS A 183 -21.78 3.59 0.82
CA LYS A 183 -21.57 2.36 1.57
C LYS A 183 -21.49 1.14 0.64
N HIS A 184 -20.36 0.45 0.61
CA HIS A 184 -20.16 -0.75 -0.21
C HIS A 184 -19.19 -1.74 0.41
N ARG A 185 -19.38 -3.04 0.16
CA ARG A 185 -18.64 -4.15 0.81
C ARG A 185 -17.10 -4.15 0.67
N TYR A 186 -16.54 -3.39 -0.26
CA TYR A 186 -15.11 -3.17 -0.49
C TYR A 186 -14.92 -1.78 -1.12
N ALA A 187 -13.82 -1.10 -0.83
CA ALA A 187 -13.35 0.12 -1.51
C ALA A 187 -12.03 0.57 -0.85
N GLY A 188 -11.15 1.26 -1.58
CA GLY A 188 -9.96 1.88 -0.99
C GLY A 188 -8.75 0.95 -0.90
N PHE A 189 -7.98 1.07 0.19
CA PHE A 189 -6.61 0.58 0.27
C PHE A 189 -6.55 -0.94 0.29
N SER A 190 -5.90 -1.53 -0.73
CA SER A 190 -6.05 -2.95 -1.02
C SER A 190 -4.74 -3.63 -1.38
N LEU A 191 -4.66 -4.92 -1.06
CA LEU A 191 -3.56 -5.82 -1.37
C LEU A 191 -4.10 -7.12 -1.97
N ARG A 192 -3.67 -7.46 -3.18
CA ARG A 192 -3.77 -8.81 -3.76
C ARG A 192 -2.44 -9.51 -3.54
N ALA A 193 -2.47 -10.57 -2.74
CA ALA A 193 -1.25 -11.28 -2.34
C ALA A 193 -0.68 -12.12 -3.48
N THR A 194 0.52 -12.66 -3.25
CA THR A 194 1.21 -13.57 -4.17
C THR A 194 0.36 -14.80 -4.52
N GLU A 195 0.62 -15.37 -5.70
CA GLU A 195 -0.01 -16.60 -6.18
C GLU A 195 0.53 -17.87 -5.52
N GLU A 196 1.65 -17.77 -4.80
CA GLU A 196 2.20 -18.87 -4.01
C GLU A 196 1.33 -19.22 -2.79
N TRP A 197 0.51 -18.27 -2.33
CA TRP A 197 -0.31 -18.46 -1.14
C TRP A 197 -1.72 -18.95 -1.48
N ASN A 198 -2.14 -19.97 -0.72
CA ASN A 198 -3.46 -20.57 -0.76
C ASN A 198 -3.90 -20.95 0.68
N ALA A 199 -5.06 -21.58 0.82
CA ALA A 199 -5.64 -21.92 2.12
C ALA A 199 -4.76 -22.84 3.01
N THR A 200 -3.81 -23.59 2.43
CA THR A 200 -3.03 -24.59 3.17
C THR A 200 -1.66 -24.10 3.65
N ASN A 201 -1.14 -23.02 3.08
CA ASN A 201 0.23 -22.53 3.35
C ASN A 201 0.29 -21.04 3.72
N SER A 202 -0.85 -20.43 4.03
CA SER A 202 -0.94 -19.03 4.41
C SER A 202 -1.95 -18.81 5.52
N GLU A 203 -1.78 -17.72 6.26
CA GLU A 203 -2.67 -17.32 7.34
C GLU A 203 -2.98 -15.83 7.23
N VAL A 204 -4.21 -15.47 7.65
CA VAL A 204 -4.63 -14.08 7.82
C VAL A 204 -5.23 -13.95 9.21
N ILE A 205 -4.71 -13.00 9.98
CA ILE A 205 -5.24 -12.62 11.30
C ILE A 205 -5.41 -11.10 11.37
N SER A 206 -6.28 -10.61 12.24
CA SER A 206 -6.50 -9.18 12.48
C SER A 206 -6.35 -8.82 13.96
N SER A 207 -6.38 -7.53 14.30
CA SER A 207 -6.33 -7.11 15.71
C SER A 207 -7.42 -7.74 16.58
N GLU A 208 -8.58 -8.09 16.00
CA GLU A 208 -9.72 -8.62 16.74
C GLU A 208 -9.94 -10.14 16.55
N ILE A 209 -9.48 -10.70 15.42
CA ILE A 209 -9.83 -12.06 14.99
C ILE A 209 -8.57 -12.87 14.64
N ASN A 210 -8.53 -14.14 15.06
CA ASN A 210 -7.40 -15.06 14.89
C ASN A 210 -7.56 -16.04 13.71
N THR A 211 -8.67 -15.99 13.00
CA THR A 211 -9.08 -16.98 12.01
C THR A 211 -9.54 -16.26 10.74
N ARG A 212 -8.95 -16.62 9.59
CA ARG A 212 -9.17 -15.91 8.31
C ARG A 212 -10.65 -15.80 7.93
N ASP A 213 -11.41 -16.87 8.09
CA ASP A 213 -12.82 -16.95 7.68
C ASP A 213 -13.76 -16.03 8.48
N GLU A 214 -13.33 -15.57 9.65
CA GLU A 214 -14.14 -14.73 10.54
C GLU A 214 -13.81 -13.23 10.41
N ILE A 215 -12.82 -12.85 9.59
CA ILE A 215 -12.35 -11.46 9.48
C ILE A 215 -13.25 -10.61 8.56
N ASP A 216 -13.86 -11.20 7.54
CA ASP A 216 -14.59 -10.40 6.55
C ASP A 216 -15.79 -9.67 7.17
N GLY A 217 -15.77 -8.33 7.09
CA GLY A 217 -16.84 -7.49 7.62
C GLY A 217 -16.70 -7.11 9.08
N THR A 218 -15.68 -7.60 9.79
CA THR A 218 -15.29 -7.04 11.09
C THR A 218 -14.54 -5.73 10.90
N THR A 219 -14.26 -5.04 12.00
CA THR A 219 -13.29 -3.94 12.02
C THR A 219 -11.94 -4.42 12.55
N GLY A 220 -10.87 -3.68 12.26
CA GLY A 220 -9.54 -3.99 12.77
C GLY A 220 -8.60 -2.78 12.74
N LYS A 221 -7.68 -2.74 13.70
CA LYS A 221 -6.60 -1.73 13.76
C LYS A 221 -5.45 -2.11 12.83
N TRP A 222 -5.24 -3.42 12.70
CA TRP A 222 -4.24 -4.01 11.85
C TRP A 222 -4.72 -5.36 11.27
N CYS A 223 -4.14 -5.77 10.15
CA CYS A 223 -4.35 -7.08 9.55
C CYS A 223 -3.00 -7.65 9.08
N LEU A 224 -2.66 -8.86 9.52
CA LEU A 224 -1.47 -9.60 9.15
C LEU A 224 -1.82 -10.66 8.11
N VAL A 225 -1.05 -10.69 7.05
CA VAL A 225 -1.04 -11.79 6.08
C VAL A 225 0.37 -12.32 5.90
N GLN A 226 0.51 -13.63 5.97
CA GLN A 226 1.81 -14.27 5.83
C GLN A 226 1.67 -15.74 5.42
N GLY A 227 2.74 -16.33 4.92
CA GLY A 227 2.75 -17.71 4.47
C GLY A 227 4.10 -18.17 3.95
N GLU A 228 4.14 -19.43 3.54
CA GLU A 228 5.32 -20.07 2.95
C GLU A 228 5.64 -19.48 1.57
N LEU A 229 6.92 -19.36 1.25
CA LEU A 229 7.45 -18.82 -0.01
C LEU A 229 8.63 -19.69 -0.45
N GLY A 230 8.33 -20.87 -0.99
CA GLY A 230 9.32 -21.95 -1.17
C GLY A 230 9.85 -22.44 0.18
N ASP A 231 11.17 -22.44 0.35
CA ASP A 231 11.84 -22.83 1.61
C ASP A 231 11.89 -21.68 2.65
N ASP A 232 11.42 -20.49 2.27
CA ASP A 232 11.35 -19.31 3.14
C ASP A 232 9.91 -19.06 3.64
N TYR A 233 9.76 -18.03 4.47
CA TYR A 233 8.46 -17.52 4.92
C TYR A 233 8.45 -15.99 4.80
N GLY A 234 7.28 -15.40 4.62
CA GLY A 234 7.18 -13.94 4.56
C GLY A 234 5.77 -13.43 4.78
N GLY A 235 5.64 -12.12 4.94
CA GLY A 235 4.36 -11.52 5.26
C GLY A 235 4.33 -10.02 5.18
N VAL A 236 3.12 -9.47 5.26
CA VAL A 236 2.85 -8.04 5.38
C VAL A 236 1.86 -7.84 6.52
N LEU A 237 2.23 -6.99 7.48
CA LEU A 237 1.31 -6.44 8.46
C LEU A 237 0.84 -5.07 7.97
N LEU A 238 -0.47 -4.90 7.76
CA LEU A 238 -1.10 -3.65 7.38
C LEU A 238 -1.61 -2.97 8.65
N LEU A 239 -1.19 -1.74 8.92
CA LEU A 239 -1.60 -0.93 10.07
C LEU A 239 -2.42 0.27 9.60
N SER A 240 -3.60 0.46 10.18
CA SER A 240 -4.50 1.59 9.91
C SER A 240 -4.24 2.72 10.90
N HIS A 241 -4.10 3.97 10.45
CA HIS A 241 -3.90 5.07 11.37
C HIS A 241 -5.18 5.39 12.18
N PRO A 242 -5.11 5.68 13.50
CA PRO A 242 -6.29 5.96 14.35
C PRO A 242 -7.18 7.14 13.92
N ASN A 243 -6.61 8.09 13.17
CA ASN A 243 -7.33 9.24 12.61
C ASN A 243 -7.94 8.98 11.22
N ASN A 244 -7.82 7.76 10.68
CA ASN A 244 -8.46 7.43 9.41
C ASN A 244 -9.99 7.46 9.57
N TYR A 245 -10.67 7.78 8.46
CA TYR A 245 -12.12 7.75 8.42
C TYR A 245 -12.63 6.34 8.76
N ASN A 246 -13.60 6.26 9.68
CA ASN A 246 -14.20 5.00 10.14
C ASN A 246 -13.22 4.04 10.86
N PHE A 247 -12.19 4.55 11.55
CA PHE A 247 -11.29 3.74 12.38
C PHE A 247 -11.96 3.20 13.67
N PRO A 248 -11.63 1.97 14.15
CA PRO A 248 -10.90 0.91 13.46
C PRO A 248 -11.60 0.53 12.15
N GLU A 249 -10.85 0.45 11.06
CA GLU A 249 -11.44 0.36 9.72
C GLU A 249 -12.08 -1.01 9.48
N PRO A 250 -13.24 -1.07 8.81
CA PRO A 250 -13.81 -2.33 8.36
C PRO A 250 -12.86 -3.06 7.40
N LEU A 251 -12.80 -4.38 7.54
CA LEU A 251 -11.97 -5.25 6.71
C LEU A 251 -12.82 -5.95 5.63
N ARG A 252 -12.23 -6.07 4.45
CA ARG A 252 -12.61 -7.07 3.46
C ARG A 252 -11.46 -8.04 3.29
N VAL A 253 -11.68 -9.28 3.69
CA VAL A 253 -10.77 -10.41 3.49
C VAL A 253 -11.53 -11.49 2.75
N TRP A 254 -10.86 -12.24 1.87
CA TRP A 254 -11.47 -13.41 1.25
C TRP A 254 -11.36 -14.63 2.18
N PRO A 255 -12.48 -15.29 2.52
CA PRO A 255 -12.48 -16.60 3.17
C PRO A 255 -11.63 -17.63 2.43
N GLU A 256 -11.16 -18.66 3.13
CA GLU A 256 -10.30 -19.73 2.60
C GLU A 256 -10.97 -20.50 1.45
N ALA A 257 -12.28 -20.75 1.56
CA ALA A 257 -13.05 -21.46 0.54
C ALA A 257 -13.28 -20.66 -0.75
N ASN A 258 -12.95 -19.36 -0.76
CA ASN A 258 -13.16 -18.50 -1.92
C ASN A 258 -11.91 -18.42 -2.79
N HIS A 259 -12.10 -18.37 -4.11
CA HIS A 259 -11.04 -18.09 -5.09
C HIS A 259 -9.81 -18.97 -4.91
N ASP A 260 -10.02 -20.28 -4.73
CA ASP A 260 -8.95 -21.27 -4.56
C ASP A 260 -7.99 -20.97 -3.38
N GLY A 261 -8.48 -20.25 -2.37
CA GLY A 261 -7.71 -19.86 -1.20
C GLY A 261 -6.78 -18.67 -1.42
N PHE A 262 -6.79 -18.03 -2.61
CA PHE A 262 -6.04 -16.81 -2.85
C PHE A 262 -6.42 -15.70 -1.87
N ILE A 263 -5.45 -14.84 -1.54
CA ILE A 263 -5.65 -13.80 -0.53
C ILE A 263 -5.84 -12.43 -1.18
N PHE A 264 -6.91 -11.78 -0.73
CA PHE A 264 -7.19 -10.37 -0.95
C PHE A 264 -7.52 -9.72 0.39
N ILE A 265 -6.95 -8.54 0.64
CA ILE A 265 -7.15 -7.76 1.85
C ILE A 265 -7.45 -6.32 1.44
N ASN A 266 -8.44 -5.72 2.07
CA ASN A 266 -8.79 -4.32 1.88
C ASN A 266 -9.24 -3.70 3.21
N PHE A 267 -8.59 -2.59 3.57
CA PHE A 267 -9.15 -1.65 4.52
C PHE A 267 -10.23 -0.86 3.79
N ALA A 268 -11.49 -1.15 4.13
CA ALA A 268 -12.68 -0.66 3.46
C ALA A 268 -13.40 0.38 4.34
N PRO A 269 -12.90 1.63 4.43
CA PRO A 269 -13.43 2.63 5.35
C PRO A 269 -14.91 2.97 5.08
N THR A 270 -15.42 2.66 3.89
CA THR A 270 -16.82 2.87 3.52
C THR A 270 -17.69 1.60 3.54
N LYS A 271 -17.23 0.51 4.18
CA LYS A 271 -18.03 -0.73 4.25
C LYS A 271 -19.34 -0.59 5.01
N THR A 272 -19.33 0.22 6.06
CA THR A 272 -20.45 0.38 6.99
C THR A 272 -21.08 1.77 6.95
N THR A 273 -20.46 2.74 6.25
CA THR A 273 -20.91 4.13 6.18
C THR A 273 -20.52 4.77 4.84
N ASP A 274 -21.30 5.76 4.40
CA ASP A 274 -20.95 6.64 3.29
C ASP A 274 -19.83 7.60 3.70
N TRP A 275 -18.96 8.00 2.77
CA TRP A 275 -17.98 9.07 2.99
C TRP A 275 -18.13 10.17 1.93
N LEU A 276 -18.40 11.40 2.39
CA LEU A 276 -18.61 12.56 1.54
C LEU A 276 -17.36 13.44 1.51
N LEU A 277 -16.75 13.57 0.34
CA LEU A 277 -15.68 14.52 0.09
C LEU A 277 -16.26 15.78 -0.58
N GLN A 278 -16.10 16.92 0.08
CA GLN A 278 -16.58 18.22 -0.38
C GLN A 278 -15.49 18.97 -1.15
N PRO A 279 -15.85 19.76 -2.17
CA PRO A 279 -14.91 20.67 -2.82
C PRO A 279 -14.23 21.60 -1.82
N LYS A 280 -12.98 21.98 -2.12
CA LYS A 280 -12.15 22.90 -1.31
C LYS A 280 -11.79 22.37 0.08
N GLN A 281 -11.94 21.06 0.31
CA GLN A 281 -11.44 20.36 1.50
C GLN A 281 -10.42 19.31 1.09
N THR A 282 -9.55 18.97 2.04
CA THR A 282 -8.58 17.89 1.92
C THR A 282 -8.90 16.80 2.93
N TYR A 283 -8.85 15.55 2.49
CA TYR A 283 -9.12 14.37 3.31
C TYR A 283 -7.90 13.47 3.29
N ILE A 284 -7.57 12.85 4.43
CA ILE A 284 -6.32 12.10 4.56
C ILE A 284 -6.61 10.71 5.10
N LEU A 285 -6.03 9.70 4.45
CA LEU A 285 -5.86 8.35 5.01
C LEU A 285 -4.37 8.05 5.14
N LYS A 286 -3.98 7.39 6.22
CA LYS A 286 -2.60 6.99 6.48
C LYS A 286 -2.53 5.50 6.82
N TYR A 287 -1.52 4.83 6.28
CA TYR A 287 -1.30 3.41 6.52
C TYR A 287 0.20 3.16 6.72
N ARG A 288 0.54 2.12 7.49
CA ARG A 288 1.89 1.57 7.54
C ARG A 288 1.84 0.10 7.15
N LEU A 289 2.72 -0.30 6.24
CA LEU A 289 3.03 -1.71 6.01
C LEU A 289 4.31 -2.07 6.77
N VAL A 290 4.31 -3.19 7.46
CA VAL A 290 5.55 -3.84 7.95
C VAL A 290 5.74 -5.11 7.14
N VAL A 291 6.79 -5.14 6.33
CA VAL A 291 7.13 -6.29 5.49
C VAL A 291 8.11 -7.18 6.23
N ASN A 292 7.80 -8.47 6.30
CA ASN A 292 8.53 -9.46 7.07
C ASN A 292 9.11 -10.53 6.14
N SER A 293 10.37 -10.89 6.35
CA SER A 293 11.05 -12.00 5.66
C SER A 293 11.08 -13.28 6.50
N LYS A 294 10.25 -13.32 7.56
CA LYS A 294 10.04 -14.43 8.49
C LYS A 294 8.60 -14.39 8.99
N LYS A 295 8.12 -15.51 9.55
CA LYS A 295 6.86 -15.55 10.29
C LYS A 295 6.96 -14.65 11.51
N ILE A 296 5.91 -13.88 11.78
CA ILE A 296 5.75 -13.13 13.03
C ILE A 296 4.51 -13.61 13.80
N THR A 297 4.54 -13.48 15.12
CA THR A 297 3.38 -13.83 15.98
C THR A 297 2.40 -12.67 16.10
N ARG A 298 1.24 -12.92 16.71
CA ARG A 298 0.28 -11.87 17.09
C ARG A 298 0.92 -10.86 18.03
N GLU A 299 1.66 -11.33 19.03
CA GLU A 299 2.29 -10.47 20.03
C GLU A 299 3.31 -9.53 19.40
N GLU A 300 4.06 -10.02 18.40
CA GLU A 300 4.95 -9.16 17.60
C GLU A 300 4.17 -8.16 16.74
N ALA A 301 3.03 -8.56 16.16
CA ALA A 301 2.16 -7.65 15.41
C ALA A 301 1.55 -6.55 16.31
N ASP A 302 1.10 -6.90 17.52
CA ASP A 302 0.60 -5.95 18.51
C ASP A 302 1.72 -5.00 18.99
N SER A 303 2.94 -5.50 19.22
CA SER A 303 4.09 -4.65 19.56
C SER A 303 4.47 -3.67 18.44
N LEU A 304 4.41 -4.11 17.17
CA LEU A 304 4.61 -3.24 16.01
C LEU A 304 3.51 -2.18 15.88
N TRP A 305 2.26 -2.54 16.21
CA TRP A 305 1.15 -1.60 16.29
C TRP A 305 1.37 -0.55 17.38
N ASP A 306 1.72 -0.95 18.60
CA ASP A 306 1.96 -0.02 19.71
C ASP A 306 3.09 0.95 19.38
N THR A 307 4.19 0.45 18.80
CA THR A 307 5.30 1.28 18.30
C THR A 307 4.83 2.27 17.24
N TYR A 308 3.97 1.84 16.31
CA TYR A 308 3.40 2.75 15.31
C TYR A 308 2.59 3.86 15.96
N GLN A 309 1.74 3.55 16.94
CA GLN A 309 0.94 4.54 17.66
C GLN A 309 1.80 5.58 18.39
N GLU A 310 2.97 5.22 18.87
CA GLU A 310 3.91 6.17 19.49
C GLU A 310 4.53 7.14 18.48
N THR A 311 4.74 6.69 17.24
CA THR A 311 5.35 7.53 16.17
C THR A 311 4.40 8.56 15.54
N ILE A 312 3.11 8.49 15.85
CA ILE A 312 2.06 9.33 15.25
C ILE A 312 1.33 10.25 16.26
N LYS A 313 1.73 10.20 17.54
CA LYS A 313 1.34 11.17 18.56
C LYS A 313 2.13 12.46 18.39
#